data_AF-A0A9X5XIT4-F1
#
_entry.id   AF-A0A9X5XIT4-F1
#
_cell.length_a   1.000
_cell.length_b   1.000
_cell.length_c   1.000
_cell.angle_alpha   90.00
_cell.angle_beta   90.00
_cell.angle_gamma   90.00
#
_symmetry.space_group_name_H-M   'P 1'
#
loop_
_entity.id
_entity.type
_entity.pdbx_description
1 polymer ?
#
loop_
_entity_poly.entity_id
_entity_poly.type
_entity_poly.pdbx_seq_one_letter_code
_entity_poly.pdbx_strand_id
1 'polypeptide(L)'
;MIRLESVVIALFGALLGLGLGMGWGATAQKLLALEGLKVLEIPWPTIIGVFIGSAFVGLFAALIPAFRAGRMNVLNAIATD
;
A
#
# COMPACT_ATOMS: atom_id res chain seq x y z
N MET A 1 15.16 -12.92 6.91
CA MET A 1 15.36 -11.61 6.26
C MET A 1 14.15 -11.22 5.40
N ILE A 2 13.69 -12.11 4.51
CA ILE A 2 12.54 -11.89 3.59
C ILE A 2 11.23 -11.41 4.27
N ARG A 3 10.92 -11.85 5.50
CA ARG A 3 9.70 -11.41 6.21
C ARG A 3 9.72 -9.93 6.60
N LEU A 4 10.85 -9.41 7.06
CA LEU A 4 10.97 -8.01 7.48
C LEU A 4 11.02 -7.08 6.26
N GLU A 5 11.72 -7.48 5.21
CA GLU A 5 11.79 -6.75 3.93
C GLU A 5 10.42 -6.63 3.27
N SER A 6 9.61 -7.70 3.31
CA SER A 6 8.25 -7.69 2.76
C SER A 6 7.33 -6.72 3.50
N VAL A 7 7.47 -6.61 4.83
CA VAL A 7 6.70 -5.64 5.64
C VAL A 7 7.10 -4.21 5.31
N VAL A 8 8.40 -3.94 5.16
CA VAL A 8 8.90 -2.60 4.81
C VAL A 8 8.40 -2.18 3.44
N ILE A 9 8.43 -3.05 2.43
CA ILE A 9 7.93 -2.75 1.08
C ILE A 9 6.43 -2.46 1.09
N ALA A 10 5.63 -3.24 1.82
CA ALA A 10 4.19 -3.01 1.93
C ALA A 10 3.86 -1.68 2.62
N LEU A 11 4.59 -1.33 3.69
CA LEU A 11 4.42 -0.08 4.41
C LEU A 11 4.77 1.13 3.51
N PHE A 12 5.86 1.03 2.76
CA PHE A 12 6.32 2.08 1.87
C PHE A 12 5.32 2.30 0.71
N GLY A 13 4.82 1.22 0.12
CA GLY A 13 3.78 1.28 -0.92
C GLY A 13 2.48 1.94 -0.43
N ALA A 14 2.03 1.62 0.78
CA ALA A 14 0.83 2.22 1.38
C ALA A 14 1.01 3.72 1.64
N LEU A 15 2.15 4.14 2.19
CA LEU A 15 2.45 5.55 2.45
C LEU A 15 2.55 6.37 1.16
N LEU A 16 3.25 5.84 0.15
CA LEU A 16 3.36 6.51 -1.15
C LEU A 16 1.99 6.61 -1.85
N GLY A 17 1.19 5.54 -1.82
CA GLY A 17 -0.16 5.54 -2.38
C GLY A 17 -1.07 6.58 -1.73
N LEU A 18 -1.02 6.70 -0.40
CA LEU A 18 -1.76 7.75 0.34
C LEU A 18 -1.30 9.15 -0.06
N GLY A 19 0.02 9.39 -0.08
CA GLY A 19 0.57 10.70 -0.42
C GLY A 19 0.18 11.14 -1.83
N LEU A 20 0.33 10.24 -2.81
CA LEU A 20 -0.06 10.50 -4.19
C LEU A 20 -1.58 10.65 -4.34
N GLY A 21 -2.37 9.82 -3.66
CA GLY A 21 -3.84 9.90 -3.68
C GLY A 21 -4.36 11.22 -3.11
N MET A 22 -3.80 11.69 -1.98
CA MET A 22 -4.13 12.99 -1.41
C MET A 22 -3.70 14.15 -2.30
N GLY A 23 -2.49 14.08 -2.88
CA GLY A 23 -2.00 15.07 -3.83
C GLY A 23 -2.92 15.18 -5.05
N TRP A 24 -3.28 14.05 -5.65
CA TRP A 24 -4.19 14.00 -6.80
C TRP A 24 -5.58 14.52 -6.43
N GLY A 25 -6.14 14.08 -5.31
CA GLY A 25 -7.45 14.53 -4.82
C GLY A 25 -7.48 16.04 -4.56
N ALA A 26 -6.43 16.61 -3.99
CA ALA A 26 -6.32 18.05 -3.77
C ALA A 26 -6.23 18.83 -5.09
N THR A 27 -5.48 18.32 -6.07
CA THR A 27 -5.41 18.96 -7.40
C THR A 27 -6.73 18.86 -8.16
N ALA A 28 -7.41 17.73 -8.10
CA ALA A 28 -8.72 17.53 -8.70
C ALA A 28 -9.77 18.44 -8.05
N GLN A 29 -9.72 18.63 -6.73
CA GLN A 29 -10.60 19.58 -6.06
C GLN A 29 -10.28 21.03 -6.46
N LYS A 30 -9.01 21.41 -6.65
CA LYS A 30 -8.68 22.75 -7.17
C LYS A 30 -9.25 22.99 -8.56
N LEU A 31 -9.28 21.98 -9.43
CA LEU A 31 -9.94 22.04 -10.74
C LEU A 31 -11.46 22.22 -10.58
N LEU A 32 -12.10 21.44 -9.73
CA LEU A 32 -13.55 21.52 -9.47
C LEU A 32 -13.95 22.81 -8.73
N ALA A 33 -13.04 23.43 -7.98
CA ALA A 33 -13.25 24.73 -7.36
C ALA A 33 -13.39 25.86 -8.40
N LEU A 34 -12.81 25.70 -9.61
CA LEU A 34 -12.99 26.62 -10.73
C LEU A 34 -14.42 26.53 -11.30
N GLU A 35 -15.10 25.39 -11.15
CA GLU A 35 -16.49 25.18 -11.54
C GLU A 35 -17.51 25.55 -10.44
N GLY A 36 -17.05 26.11 -9.31
CA GLY A 36 -17.90 26.61 -8.23
C GLY A 36 -18.04 25.70 -7.02
N LEU A 37 -17.46 24.49 -7.04
CA LEU A 37 -17.41 23.57 -5.89
C LEU A 37 -16.24 23.92 -4.95
N LYS A 38 -16.38 25.04 -4.25
CA LYS A 38 -15.33 25.61 -3.37
C LYS A 38 -15.22 24.95 -2.00
N VAL A 39 -16.20 24.14 -1.58
CA VAL A 39 -16.18 23.48 -0.27
C VAL A 39 -15.43 22.16 -0.39
N LEU A 40 -14.20 22.13 0.14
CA LEU A 40 -13.42 20.90 0.28
C LEU A 40 -13.85 20.20 1.58
N GLU A 41 -14.85 19.35 1.49
CA GLU A 41 -15.14 18.40 2.57
C GLU A 41 -14.25 17.18 2.40
N ILE A 42 -13.31 16.98 3.33
CA ILE A 42 -12.42 15.82 3.33
C ILE A 42 -13.10 14.71 4.13
N PRO A 43 -13.58 13.62 3.49
CA PRO A 43 -14.27 12.54 4.20
C PRO A 43 -13.25 11.65 4.92
N TRP A 44 -12.80 12.11 6.10
CA TRP A 44 -11.87 11.38 6.97
C TRP A 44 -12.29 9.92 7.26
N PRO A 45 -13.58 9.60 7.49
CA PRO A 45 -13.98 8.20 7.69
C PRO A 45 -13.68 7.31 6.48
N THR A 46 -13.89 7.83 5.27
CA THR A 46 -13.61 7.12 4.02
C THR A 46 -12.11 6.95 3.80
N ILE A 47 -11.32 7.99 4.07
CA ILE A 47 -9.85 7.92 3.96
C ILE A 47 -9.29 6.87 4.92
N ILE A 48 -9.72 6.90 6.19
CA ILE A 48 -9.30 5.93 7.21
C ILE A 48 -9.76 4.52 6.82
N GLY A 49 -11.01 4.37 6.36
CA GLY A 49 -11.55 3.09 5.91
C GLY A 49 -10.77 2.49 4.73
N VAL A 50 -10.45 3.30 3.72
CA VAL A 50 -9.63 2.88 2.57
C VAL A 50 -8.20 2.61 2.98
N PHE A 51 -7.61 3.41 3.88
CA PHE A 51 -6.26 3.16 4.39
C PHE A 51 -6.17 1.80 5.09
N ILE A 52 -7.09 1.54 6.03
CA ILE A 52 -7.19 0.25 6.72
C ILE A 52 -7.45 -0.88 5.71
N GLY A 53 -8.40 -0.70 4.78
CA GLY A 53 -8.70 -1.67 3.74
C GLY A 53 -7.49 -1.99 2.86
N SER A 54 -6.71 -0.98 2.47
CA SER A 54 -5.49 -1.15 1.68
C SER A 54 -4.41 -1.91 2.45
N ALA A 55 -4.30 -1.71 3.77
CA ALA A 55 -3.39 -2.47 4.62
C ALA A 55 -3.79 -3.96 4.66
N PHE A 56 -5.09 -4.27 4.75
CA PHE A 56 -5.57 -5.64 4.64
C PHE A 56 -5.29 -6.24 3.26
N VAL A 57 -5.59 -5.52 2.17
CA VAL A 57 -5.31 -5.99 0.81
C VAL A 57 -3.81 -6.24 0.61
N GLY A 58 -2.94 -5.35 1.11
CA GLY A 58 -1.49 -5.52 1.07
C GLY A 58 -1.00 -6.72 1.87
N LEU A 59 -1.57 -6.95 3.07
CA LEU A 59 -1.28 -8.12 3.89
C LEU A 59 -1.70 -9.43 3.21
N PHE A 60 -2.89 -9.46 2.61
CA PHE A 60 -3.37 -10.61 1.83
C PHE A 60 -2.56 -10.85 0.56
N ALA A 61 -2.17 -9.79 -0.15
CA ALA A 61 -1.30 -9.91 -1.32
C ALA A 61 0.09 -10.44 -0.95
N ALA A 62 0.62 -10.08 0.24
CA ALA A 62 1.94 -10.52 0.71
C ALA A 62 1.98 -11.97 1.25
N LEU A 63 0.83 -12.58 1.54
CA LEU A 63 0.75 -13.96 2.04
C LEU A 63 1.33 -14.98 1.05
N ILE A 64 0.99 -14.89 -0.23
CA ILE A 64 1.47 -15.80 -1.28
C ILE A 64 3.01 -15.79 -1.40
N PRO A 65 3.68 -14.63 -1.57
CA PRO A 65 5.14 -14.58 -1.61
C PRO A 65 5.79 -15.00 -0.29
N ALA A 66 5.18 -14.70 0.88
CA ALA A 66 5.70 -15.14 2.17
C ALA A 66 5.69 -16.68 2.32
N PHE A 67 4.62 -17.34 1.85
CA PHE A 67 4.55 -18.81 1.81
C PHE A 67 5.55 -19.41 0.82
N ARG A 68 5.73 -18.80 -0.35
CA ARG A 68 6.72 -19.23 -1.34
C ARG A 68 8.15 -19.10 -0.81
N ALA A 69 8.47 -18.02 -0.09
CA ALA A 69 9.77 -17.82 0.54
C ALA A 69 10.04 -18.84 1.65
N GLY A 70 9.02 -19.21 2.44
CA GLY A 70 9.14 -20.24 3.49
C GLY A 70 9.32 -21.67 2.96
N ARG A 71 8.93 -21.94 1.71
CA ARG A 71 9.08 -23.26 1.06
C ARG A 71 10.29 -23.39 0.15
N MET A 72 11.12 -22.34 -0.01
CA MET A 72 12.43 -22.52 -0.65
C MET A 72 13.35 -23.26 0.32
N ASN A 73 13.71 -24.50 -0.03
CA ASN A 73 14.67 -25.32 0.69
C ASN A 73 16.07 -24.69 0.58
N VAL A 74 16.41 -23.87 1.57
CA VAL A 74 17.74 -23.24 1.72
C VAL A 74 18.86 -24.29 1.74
N LEU A 75 18.54 -25.53 2.16
CA LEU A 75 19.43 -26.68 2.19
C LEU A 75 19.85 -27.21 0.79
N ASN A 76 19.02 -27.05 -0.25
CA ASN A 76 19.40 -27.46 -1.62
C ASN A 76 20.34 -26.47 -2.31
N ALA A 77 20.42 -25.22 -1.84
CA ALA A 77 21.32 -24.21 -2.39
C ALA A 77 22.78 -24.37 -1.92
N ILE A 78 23.01 -25.16 -0.86
CA ILE A 78 24.34 -25.45 -0.30
C ILE A 78 24.83 -26.84 -0.73
N ALA A 79 23.95 -27.69 -1.27
CA ALA A 79 24.26 -29.07 -1.64
C ALA A 79 24.76 -29.25 -3.10
N THR A 80 24.87 -28.17 -3.87
CA THR A 80 25.54 -28.18 -5.17
C THR A 80 26.95 -27.60 -4.99
N ASP A 81 27.88 -28.48 -4.66
CA ASP A 81 29.31 -28.38 -4.98
C ASP A 81 29.69 -29.63 -5.78
#